data_AF-A0A0H3ZPJ7-F1
#
_entry.id   AF-A0A0H3ZPJ7-F1
#
_cell.length_a   1.000
_cell.length_b   1.000
_cell.length_c   1.000
_cell.angle_alpha   90.00
_cell.angle_beta   90.00
_cell.angle_gamma   90.00
#
_symmetry.space_group_name_H-M   'P 1'
#
loop_
_entity.id
_entity.type
_entity.pdbx_description
1 polymer ?
#
loop_
_entity_poly.entity_id
_entity_poly.type
_entity_poly.pdbx_seq_one_letter_code
_entity_poly.pdbx_strand_id
1 'polypeptide(L)'
;MIERLKADRGFAGLLTKNPLHPHWQNEFWTEHEYTLDELADYLDLKGHPLRGSEVSGLGRNCELFDSVRQWSYKAIREFWAPNYKRDWNSAVYDHVEALNAQFKVPLPVSEVKAIAKSIANWTYREFTPEKFRQSQAKKGAKGGKASKGGGRPISESSENQQEPWSKLGISRRTYYNWKQSGKI
;
A
#
# COMPACT_ATOMS: atom_id res chain seq x y z
N MET A 1 8.56 -27.92 -9.89
CA MET A 1 7.85 -28.37 -11.11
C MET A 1 8.76 -28.49 -12.35
N ILE A 2 9.32 -27.39 -12.90
CA ILE A 2 10.09 -27.41 -14.18
C ILE A 2 11.23 -28.44 -14.21
N GLU A 3 12.07 -28.48 -13.17
CA GLU A 3 13.20 -29.43 -13.12
C GLU A 3 12.79 -30.88 -12.93
N ARG A 4 11.70 -31.14 -12.19
CA ARG A 4 11.23 -32.50 -11.90
C ARG A 4 10.51 -33.12 -13.10
N LEU A 5 9.75 -32.31 -13.85
CA LEU A 5 9.07 -32.75 -15.07
C LEU A 5 9.95 -32.64 -16.32
N LYS A 6 11.22 -32.25 -16.18
CA LYS A 6 12.13 -31.92 -17.31
C LYS A 6 11.48 -30.97 -18.33
N ALA A 7 10.62 -30.08 -17.84
CA ALA A 7 9.94 -29.11 -18.68
C ALA A 7 10.94 -28.07 -19.20
N ASP A 8 10.61 -27.42 -20.31
CA ASP A 8 11.44 -26.39 -20.92
C ASP A 8 11.73 -25.25 -19.92
N ARG A 9 13.01 -25.07 -19.58
CA ARG A 9 13.49 -24.02 -18.68
C ARG A 9 13.37 -22.62 -19.28
N GLY A 10 13.27 -22.50 -20.60
CA GLY A 10 13.06 -21.25 -21.32
C GLY A 10 11.60 -20.83 -21.42
N PHE A 11 10.65 -21.64 -20.92
CA PHE A 11 9.24 -21.33 -21.00
C PHE A 11 8.85 -20.14 -20.12
N ALA A 12 8.66 -18.97 -20.74
CA ALA A 12 8.31 -17.71 -20.08
C ALA A 12 6.80 -17.47 -19.89
N GLY A 13 5.95 -18.51 -20.05
CA GLY A 13 4.49 -18.41 -19.80
C GLY A 13 3.67 -17.75 -20.91
N LEU A 14 4.28 -17.36 -22.03
CA LEU A 14 3.61 -16.71 -23.16
C LEU A 14 3.47 -17.65 -24.37
N LEU A 15 2.73 -18.75 -24.21
CA LEU A 15 2.23 -19.52 -25.36
C LEU A 15 0.76 -19.15 -25.59
N THR A 16 0.50 -18.06 -26.32
CA THR A 16 -0.83 -17.80 -26.92
C THR A 16 -0.97 -18.63 -28.18
N LYS A 17 -0.83 -19.94 -28.02
CA LYS A 17 -0.70 -20.87 -29.11
C LYS A 17 -1.58 -22.08 -28.77
N ASN A 18 -2.69 -22.29 -29.50
CA ASN A 18 -3.50 -23.52 -29.58
C ASN A 18 -2.72 -24.75 -30.11
N PRO A 19 -2.28 -25.68 -29.24
CA PRO A 19 -1.49 -26.84 -29.64
C PRO A 19 -2.16 -27.75 -30.66
N LEU A 20 -3.48 -27.66 -30.85
CA LEU A 20 -4.21 -28.48 -31.82
C LEU A 20 -4.21 -27.90 -33.25
N HIS A 21 -3.49 -26.81 -33.51
CA HIS A 21 -3.46 -26.19 -34.84
C HIS A 21 -2.57 -26.97 -35.83
N PRO A 22 -3.03 -27.34 -37.05
CA PRO A 22 -2.29 -28.19 -38.00
C PRO A 22 -0.93 -27.66 -38.46
N HIS A 23 -0.71 -26.35 -38.33
CA HIS A 23 0.55 -25.70 -38.72
C HIS A 23 1.71 -26.02 -37.76
N TRP A 24 1.45 -26.64 -36.60
CA TRP A 24 2.46 -26.82 -35.56
C TRP A 24 2.83 -28.28 -35.42
N GLN A 25 4.13 -28.49 -35.26
CA GLN A 25 4.67 -29.80 -34.94
C GLN A 25 4.62 -29.92 -33.42
N ASN A 26 3.72 -30.76 -32.93
CA ASN A 26 3.61 -31.04 -31.50
C ASN A 26 4.31 -32.37 -31.21
N GLU A 27 5.11 -32.38 -30.16
CA GLU A 27 5.72 -33.59 -29.64
C GLU A 27 5.21 -33.78 -28.20
N PHE A 28 4.54 -34.90 -27.96
CA PHE A 28 4.03 -35.26 -26.65
C PHE A 28 5.02 -36.20 -25.97
N TRP A 29 5.54 -35.78 -24.82
CA TRP A 29 6.58 -36.50 -24.07
C TRP A 29 6.01 -37.50 -23.07
N THR A 30 4.68 -37.61 -23.00
CA THR A 30 3.97 -38.46 -22.03
C THR A 30 2.73 -39.02 -22.70
N GLU A 31 2.48 -40.31 -22.49
CA GLU A 31 1.35 -41.05 -23.11
C GLU A 31 0.05 -40.95 -22.30
N HIS A 32 0.10 -40.37 -21.10
CA HIS A 32 -1.03 -40.24 -20.19
C HIS A 32 -1.24 -38.79 -19.75
N GLU A 33 -2.47 -38.50 -19.33
CA GLU A 33 -2.84 -37.24 -18.72
C GLU A 33 -2.37 -37.21 -17.27
N TYR A 34 -1.68 -36.13 -16.88
CA TYR A 34 -1.30 -35.93 -15.50
C TYR A 34 -2.55 -35.69 -14.63
N THR A 35 -2.66 -36.44 -13.54
CA THR A 35 -3.70 -36.17 -12.55
C THR A 35 -3.33 -34.97 -11.69
N LEU A 36 -4.32 -34.26 -11.14
CA LEU A 36 -4.05 -33.09 -10.30
C LEU A 36 -3.26 -33.44 -9.03
N ASP A 37 -3.50 -34.64 -8.49
CA ASP A 37 -2.81 -35.17 -7.31
C ASP A 37 -1.32 -35.41 -7.59
N GLU A 38 -1.01 -36.04 -8.74
CA GLU A 38 0.36 -36.22 -9.22
C GLU A 38 1.08 -34.88 -9.44
N LEU A 39 0.40 -33.88 -10.02
CA LEU A 39 0.99 -32.56 -10.21
C LEU A 39 1.30 -31.86 -8.88
N ALA A 40 0.49 -32.11 -7.84
CA ALA A 40 0.68 -31.54 -6.51
C ALA A 40 1.94 -32.08 -5.82
N ASP A 41 2.28 -33.36 -6.02
CA ASP A 41 3.51 -33.97 -5.48
C ASP A 41 4.80 -33.29 -5.99
N TYR A 42 4.73 -32.63 -7.15
CA TYR A 42 5.84 -31.89 -7.76
C TYR A 42 5.89 -30.40 -7.41
N LEU A 43 4.91 -29.91 -6.63
CA LEU A 43 4.77 -28.52 -6.21
C LEU A 43 5.16 -28.37 -4.73
N ASP A 44 6.30 -27.72 -4.48
CA ASP A 44 6.63 -27.31 -3.12
C ASP A 44 5.85 -26.04 -2.76
N LEU A 45 4.81 -26.18 -1.92
CA LEU A 45 4.00 -25.07 -1.43
C LEU A 45 4.70 -24.26 -0.33
N LYS A 46 5.88 -24.71 0.14
CA LYS A 46 6.65 -24.00 1.16
C LYS A 46 7.38 -22.82 0.52
N GLY A 47 6.69 -21.70 0.46
CA GLY A 47 7.24 -20.45 -0.04
C GLY A 47 6.59 -20.06 -1.35
N HIS A 48 5.32 -19.65 -1.28
CA HIS A 48 4.85 -18.68 -2.26
C HIS A 48 5.85 -17.53 -2.24
N PRO A 49 6.46 -17.12 -3.38
CA PRO A 49 7.33 -15.96 -3.38
C PRO A 49 6.48 -14.80 -2.85
N LEU A 50 6.85 -14.32 -1.66
CA LEU A 50 6.40 -13.05 -1.15
C LEU A 50 6.79 -12.06 -2.24
N ARG A 51 5.80 -11.51 -2.96
CA ARG A 51 5.93 -10.52 -4.05
C ARG A 51 7.34 -9.93 -4.14
N GLY A 52 8.15 -10.48 -5.03
CA GLY A 52 9.57 -10.15 -5.08
C GLY A 52 10.37 -11.24 -5.79
N SER A 53 10.05 -11.47 -7.06
CA SER A 53 10.99 -12.15 -7.95
C SER A 53 11.03 -11.36 -9.24
N GLU A 54 12.23 -10.91 -9.59
CA GLU A 54 12.56 -10.00 -10.67
C GLU A 54 11.94 -10.47 -11.99
N VAL A 55 10.87 -9.80 -12.42
CA VAL A 55 10.37 -9.94 -13.80
C VAL A 55 11.24 -9.02 -14.65
N SER A 56 12.34 -9.60 -15.13
CA SER A 56 13.22 -9.06 -16.17
C SER A 56 12.40 -8.52 -17.34
N GLY A 57 12.08 -7.24 -17.32
CA GLY A 57 11.37 -6.52 -18.38
C GLY A 57 10.14 -5.72 -17.94
N LEU A 58 9.36 -6.21 -16.96
CA LEU A 58 8.15 -5.54 -16.44
C LEU A 58 8.36 -4.91 -15.06
N GLY A 59 9.39 -5.33 -14.32
CA GLY A 59 9.59 -4.94 -12.92
C GLY A 59 9.93 -3.46 -12.75
N ARG A 60 10.89 -2.92 -13.51
CA ARG A 60 11.43 -1.56 -13.28
C ARG A 60 10.39 -0.45 -13.45
N ASN A 61 9.59 -0.52 -14.51
CA ASN A 61 8.53 0.47 -14.76
C ASN A 61 7.47 0.41 -13.64
N CYS A 62 6.98 -0.79 -13.33
CA CYS A 62 6.00 -1.01 -12.27
C CYS A 62 6.53 -0.62 -10.89
N GLU A 63 7.77 -0.97 -10.57
CA GLU A 63 8.44 -0.65 -9.31
C GLU A 63 8.64 0.85 -9.15
N LEU A 64 9.10 1.53 -10.20
CA LEU A 64 9.25 2.97 -10.23
C LEU A 64 7.88 3.65 -10.06
N PHE A 65 6.87 3.20 -10.80
CA PHE A 65 5.51 3.72 -10.69
C PHE A 65 4.91 3.49 -9.28
N ASP A 66 5.04 2.29 -8.72
CA ASP A 66 4.52 1.92 -7.41
C ASP A 66 5.19 2.71 -6.28
N SER A 67 6.49 2.93 -6.37
CA SER A 67 7.26 3.70 -5.39
C SER A 67 6.87 5.18 -5.44
N VAL A 68 6.92 5.77 -6.63
CA VAL A 68 6.61 7.20 -6.84
C VAL A 68 5.16 7.50 -6.51
N ARG A 69 4.20 6.65 -6.90
CA ARG A 69 2.78 6.93 -6.62
C ARG A 69 2.51 6.95 -5.12
N GLN A 70 3.10 6.04 -4.34
CA GLN A 70 2.89 6.01 -2.89
C GLN A 70 3.46 7.24 -2.20
N TRP A 71 4.65 7.68 -2.62
CA TRP A 71 5.22 8.95 -2.19
C TRP A 71 4.31 10.13 -2.55
N SER A 72 3.84 10.18 -3.80
CA SER A 72 3.07 11.30 -4.34
C SER A 72 1.76 11.57 -3.60
N TYR A 73 1.09 10.53 -3.09
CA TYR A 73 -0.16 10.64 -2.32
C TYR A 73 0.00 11.46 -1.05
N LYS A 74 1.21 11.48 -0.47
CA LYS A 74 1.54 12.26 0.72
C LYS A 74 2.14 13.60 0.35
N ALA A 75 3.08 13.62 -0.59
CA ALA A 75 3.89 14.77 -0.97
C ALA A 75 3.06 15.90 -1.60
N ILE A 76 2.04 15.58 -2.40
CA ILE A 76 1.22 16.60 -3.08
C ILE A 76 0.59 17.64 -2.13
N ARG A 77 0.40 17.26 -0.86
CA ARG A 77 -0.17 18.13 0.17
C ARG A 77 0.72 19.32 0.51
N GLU A 78 2.03 19.20 0.33
CA GLU A 78 3.01 20.28 0.57
C GLU A 78 2.99 21.32 -0.55
N PHE A 79 2.48 20.95 -1.73
CA PHE A 79 2.45 21.82 -2.90
C PHE A 79 1.11 22.54 -3.09
N TRP A 80 0.15 22.37 -2.17
CA TRP A 80 -1.16 23.03 -2.29
C TRP A 80 -1.03 24.56 -2.17
N ALA A 81 -0.95 25.22 -3.32
CA ALA A 81 -0.94 26.67 -3.48
C ALA A 81 -1.74 27.06 -4.74
N PRO A 82 -2.08 28.33 -4.97
CA PRO A 82 -2.63 28.74 -6.27
C PRO A 82 -1.63 28.43 -7.41
N ASN A 83 -2.11 27.82 -8.51
CA ASN A 83 -1.32 27.53 -9.72
C ASN A 83 -0.09 26.62 -9.57
N TYR A 84 -0.04 25.76 -8.55
CA TYR A 84 1.07 24.84 -8.27
C TYR A 84 1.30 23.70 -9.27
N LYS A 85 0.47 23.57 -10.32
CA LYS A 85 0.51 22.43 -11.26
C LYS A 85 1.89 22.25 -11.92
N ARG A 86 2.53 23.35 -12.30
CA ARG A 86 3.85 23.31 -12.95
C ARG A 86 4.91 22.80 -11.98
N ASP A 87 4.93 23.36 -10.78
CA ASP A 87 5.92 23.03 -9.75
C ASP A 87 5.73 21.59 -9.25
N TRP A 88 4.47 21.12 -9.16
CA TRP A 88 4.14 19.73 -8.88
C TRP A 88 4.63 18.77 -9.97
N ASN A 89 4.39 19.10 -11.25
CA ASN A 89 4.87 18.26 -12.34
C ASN A 89 6.40 18.16 -12.36
N SER A 90 7.11 19.25 -12.04
CA SER A 90 8.56 19.25 -11.91
C SER A 90 9.01 18.36 -10.75
N ALA A 91 8.42 18.55 -9.56
CA ALA A 91 8.79 17.77 -8.38
C ALA A 91 8.58 16.26 -8.56
N VAL A 92 7.49 15.85 -9.22
CA VAL A 92 7.25 14.44 -9.55
C VAL A 92 8.28 13.93 -10.56
N TYR A 93 8.61 14.73 -11.58
CA TYR A 93 9.64 14.36 -12.56
C TYR A 93 11.00 14.15 -11.89
N ASP A 94 11.43 15.10 -11.07
CA ASP A 94 12.71 15.06 -10.35
C ASP A 94 12.78 13.83 -9.43
N HIS A 95 11.67 13.49 -8.77
CA HIS A 95 11.59 12.30 -7.92
C HIS A 95 11.68 10.99 -8.71
N VAL A 96 11.00 10.90 -9.87
CA VAL A 96 11.06 9.73 -10.75
C VAL A 96 12.47 9.58 -11.32
N GLU A 97 13.11 10.67 -11.73
CA GLU A 97 14.47 10.68 -12.26
C GLU A 97 15.48 10.23 -11.20
N ALA A 98 15.36 10.72 -9.95
CA ALA A 98 16.20 10.33 -8.83
C ALA A 98 16.09 8.83 -8.48
N LEU A 99 14.89 8.25 -8.55
CA LEU A 99 14.70 6.80 -8.35
C LEU A 99 15.18 5.99 -9.54
N ASN A 100 14.97 6.47 -10.77
CA ASN A 100 15.45 5.79 -11.98
C ASN A 100 16.98 5.69 -12.02
N ALA A 101 17.69 6.68 -11.49
CA ALA A 101 19.15 6.69 -11.39
C ALA A 101 19.72 5.59 -10.45
N GLN A 102 18.90 5.02 -9.58
CA GLN A 102 19.31 3.94 -8.66
C GLN A 102 19.29 2.57 -9.33
N PHE A 103 18.62 2.43 -10.48
CA PHE A 103 18.63 1.17 -11.22
C PHE A 103 19.99 0.94 -11.88
N LYS A 104 20.45 -0.32 -11.85
CA LYS A 104 21.68 -0.75 -12.55
C LYS A 104 21.66 -0.40 -14.04
N VAL A 105 20.47 -0.47 -14.66
CA VAL A 105 20.23 -0.01 -16.02
C VAL A 105 18.99 0.91 -15.99
N PRO A 106 19.19 2.24 -16.05
CA PRO A 106 18.11 3.21 -16.02
C PRO A 106 17.14 3.06 -17.21
N LEU A 107 15.89 3.41 -16.99
CA LEU A 107 14.88 3.53 -18.05
C LEU A 107 15.17 4.76 -18.93
N PRO A 108 14.78 4.73 -20.22
CA PRO A 108 14.93 5.87 -21.11
C PRO A 108 14.09 7.06 -20.64
N VAL A 109 14.58 8.27 -20.95
CA VAL A 109 13.95 9.54 -20.54
C VAL A 109 12.49 9.65 -20.99
N SER A 110 12.12 9.05 -22.13
CA SER A 110 10.74 9.02 -22.61
C SER A 110 9.80 8.27 -21.65
N GLU A 111 10.25 7.15 -21.10
CA GLU A 111 9.49 6.36 -20.12
C GLU A 111 9.38 7.10 -18.78
N VAL A 112 10.49 7.67 -18.30
CA VAL A 112 10.53 8.49 -17.08
C VAL A 112 9.51 9.64 -17.18
N LYS A 113 9.51 10.36 -18.30
CA LYS A 113 8.55 11.45 -18.57
C LYS A 113 7.11 10.96 -18.59
N ALA A 114 6.85 9.79 -19.19
CA ALA A 114 5.51 9.21 -19.25
C ALA A 114 4.99 8.82 -17.85
N ILE A 115 5.83 8.16 -17.05
CA ILE A 115 5.51 7.77 -15.67
C ILE A 115 5.23 9.01 -14.82
N ALA A 116 6.14 9.98 -14.84
CA ALA A 116 5.99 11.23 -14.10
C ALA A 116 4.69 11.97 -14.47
N LYS A 117 4.42 12.12 -15.77
CA LYS A 117 3.21 12.76 -16.29
C LYS A 117 1.94 12.03 -15.87
N SER A 118 1.96 10.69 -15.88
CA SER A 118 0.81 9.87 -15.46
C SER A 118 0.48 10.10 -13.98
N ILE A 119 1.48 9.98 -13.11
CA ILE A 119 1.31 10.14 -11.66
C ILE A 119 0.92 11.58 -11.31
N ALA A 120 1.61 12.57 -11.87
CA ALA A 120 1.37 13.98 -11.56
C ALA A 120 -0.04 14.44 -11.96
N ASN A 121 -0.51 14.06 -13.15
CA ASN A 121 -1.86 14.44 -13.59
C ASN A 121 -2.96 13.73 -12.78
N TRP A 122 -2.78 12.44 -12.48
CA TRP A 122 -3.78 11.70 -11.70
C TRP A 122 -3.88 12.23 -10.27
N THR A 123 -2.74 12.45 -9.61
CA THR A 123 -2.71 13.01 -8.25
C THR A 123 -3.25 14.43 -8.21
N TYR A 124 -2.89 15.29 -9.17
CA TYR A 124 -3.43 16.65 -9.25
C TYR A 124 -4.96 16.68 -9.36
N ARG A 125 -5.55 15.74 -10.10
CA ARG A 125 -7.01 15.63 -10.26
C ARG A 125 -7.71 15.02 -9.03
N GLU A 126 -7.11 14.02 -8.41
CA GLU A 126 -7.76 13.23 -7.36
C GLU A 126 -7.44 13.71 -5.93
N PHE A 127 -6.28 14.30 -5.68
CA PHE A 127 -5.82 14.68 -4.34
C PHE A 127 -6.03 16.17 -4.09
N THR A 128 -7.30 16.57 -4.05
CA THR A 128 -7.69 17.95 -3.71
C THR A 128 -7.85 18.13 -2.19
N PRO A 129 -7.66 19.36 -1.66
CA PRO A 129 -7.89 19.65 -0.24
C PRO A 129 -9.28 19.22 0.25
N GLU A 130 -10.31 19.38 -0.60
CA GLU A 130 -11.67 18.99 -0.28
C GLU A 130 -11.83 17.46 -0.14
N LYS A 131 -11.37 16.69 -1.14
CA LYS A 131 -11.40 15.22 -1.10
C LYS A 131 -10.60 14.68 0.09
N PHE A 132 -9.49 15.34 0.44
CA PHE A 132 -8.70 14.99 1.62
C PHE A 132 -9.48 15.22 2.92
N ARG A 133 -10.12 16.38 3.10
CA ARG A 133 -10.99 16.66 4.27
C ARG A 133 -12.11 15.63 4.40
N GLN A 134 -12.78 15.29 3.29
CA GLN A 134 -13.83 14.27 3.28
C GLN A 134 -13.29 12.89 3.70
N SER A 135 -12.11 12.50 3.20
CA SER A 135 -11.44 11.24 3.57
C SER A 135 -11.07 11.21 5.06
N GLN A 136 -10.51 12.30 5.59
CA GLN A 136 -10.17 12.43 7.01
C GLN A 136 -11.41 12.39 7.91
N ALA A 137 -12.49 13.07 7.53
CA ALA A 137 -13.75 13.03 8.28
C ALA A 137 -14.32 11.61 8.35
N LYS A 138 -14.34 10.87 7.24
CA LYS A 138 -14.79 9.46 7.21
C LYS A 138 -13.92 8.56 8.09
N LYS A 139 -12.59 8.70 7.99
CA LYS A 139 -11.64 7.92 8.80
C LYS A 139 -11.74 8.26 10.29
N GLY A 140 -11.82 9.55 10.62
CA GLY A 140 -12.00 10.05 11.98
C GLY A 140 -13.31 9.59 12.60
N ALA A 141 -14.42 9.60 11.86
CA ALA A 141 -15.70 9.08 12.35
C ALA A 141 -15.64 7.57 12.65
N LYS A 142 -15.00 6.78 11.76
CA LYS A 142 -14.80 5.35 12.00
C LYS A 142 -13.90 5.10 13.22
N GLY A 143 -12.80 5.82 13.33
CA GLY A 143 -11.88 5.74 14.48
C GLY A 143 -12.54 6.15 15.79
N GLY A 144 -13.31 7.23 15.78
CA GLY A 144 -14.06 7.73 16.93
C GLY A 144 -15.08 6.73 17.45
N LYS A 145 -15.84 6.07 16.55
CA LYS A 145 -16.78 5.01 16.92
C LYS A 145 -16.11 3.77 17.53
N ALA A 146 -14.92 3.41 17.05
CA ALA A 146 -14.15 2.28 17.58
C ALA A 146 -13.44 2.62 18.90
N SER A 147 -13.05 3.88 19.08
CA SER A 147 -12.36 4.34 20.29
C SER A 147 -13.32 4.52 21.47
N LYS A 148 -12.92 4.12 22.67
CA LYS A 148 -13.56 4.52 23.93
C LYS A 148 -12.82 5.73 24.50
N GLY A 149 -13.54 6.73 25.02
CA GLY A 149 -12.93 7.92 25.66
C GLY A 149 -12.22 8.89 24.70
N GLY A 150 -12.58 8.91 23.41
CA GLY A 150 -11.96 9.82 22.43
C GLY A 150 -10.49 9.51 22.14
N GLY A 151 -10.04 8.28 22.40
CA GLY A 151 -8.64 7.86 22.22
C GLY A 151 -7.72 8.19 23.40
N ARG A 152 -8.23 8.82 24.46
CA ARG A 152 -7.47 9.03 25.69
C ARG A 152 -7.49 7.74 26.53
N PRO A 153 -6.33 7.18 26.90
CA PRO A 153 -6.29 6.02 27.80
C PRO A 153 -6.91 6.41 29.15
N ILE A 154 -7.73 5.52 29.69
CA ILE A 154 -8.32 5.69 31.02
C ILE A 154 -7.19 5.44 32.02
N SER A 155 -6.82 6.47 32.78
CA SER A 155 -5.87 6.35 33.88
C SER A 155 -6.61 5.87 35.12
N GLU A 156 -6.28 4.68 35.63
CA GLU A 156 -6.87 4.15 36.87
C GLU A 156 -6.58 5.05 38.09
N SER A 157 -5.46 5.78 38.05
CA SER A 157 -5.08 6.76 39.06
C SER A 157 -5.80 8.11 38.96
N SER A 158 -6.67 8.31 37.97
CA SER A 158 -7.45 9.54 37.83
C SER A 158 -8.36 9.74 39.04
N GLU A 159 -8.43 10.96 39.58
CA GLU A 159 -9.37 11.32 40.66
C GLU A 159 -10.82 10.94 40.31
N ASN A 160 -11.17 11.03 39.02
CA ASN A 160 -12.51 10.71 38.55
C ASN A 160 -12.78 9.19 38.52
N GLN A 161 -11.73 8.36 38.50
CA GLN A 161 -11.81 6.91 38.53
C GLN A 161 -11.69 6.35 39.96
N GLN A 162 -10.92 7.03 40.83
CA GLN A 162 -10.75 6.66 42.23
C GLN A 162 -11.92 7.08 43.13
N GLU A 163 -12.77 7.99 42.64
CA GLU A 163 -13.99 8.48 43.30
C GLU A 163 -13.80 8.78 44.81
N PRO A 164 -12.84 9.65 45.19
CA PRO A 164 -12.51 9.92 46.59
C PRO A 164 -13.70 10.45 47.41
N TRP A 165 -14.66 11.12 46.77
CA TRP A 165 -15.90 11.58 47.39
C TRP A 165 -16.76 10.44 47.94
N SER A 166 -16.72 9.25 47.32
CA SER A 166 -17.44 8.06 47.79
C SER A 166 -16.87 7.58 49.13
N LYS A 167 -15.54 7.62 49.30
CA LYS A 167 -14.87 7.30 50.57
C LYS A 167 -15.15 8.32 51.66
N LEU A 168 -15.30 9.58 51.28
CA LEU A 168 -15.63 10.69 52.18
C LEU A 168 -17.13 10.78 52.52
N GLY A 169 -17.99 9.97 51.88
CA GLY A 169 -19.45 10.00 52.09
C GLY A 169 -20.12 11.29 51.59
N ILE A 170 -19.49 12.04 50.69
CA ILE A 170 -20.00 13.31 50.15
C ILE A 170 -20.30 13.20 48.66
N SER A 171 -21.10 14.12 48.13
CA SER A 171 -21.37 14.16 46.68
C SER A 171 -20.13 14.62 45.89
N ARG A 172 -20.00 14.15 44.64
CA ARG A 172 -18.95 14.60 43.70
C ARG A 172 -18.87 16.12 43.58
N ARG A 173 -20.03 16.80 43.53
CA ARG A 173 -20.10 18.27 43.45
C ARG A 173 -19.51 18.92 44.70
N THR A 174 -19.86 18.39 45.88
CA THR A 174 -19.35 18.89 47.16
C THR A 174 -17.83 18.77 47.25
N TYR A 175 -17.28 17.63 46.80
CA TYR A 175 -15.83 17.41 46.77
C TYR A 175 -15.09 18.47 45.94
N TYR A 176 -15.50 18.70 44.69
CA TYR A 176 -14.85 19.72 43.86
C TYR A 176 -15.01 21.14 44.39
N ASN A 177 -16.17 21.47 44.97
CA ASN A 177 -16.39 22.77 45.61
C ASN A 177 -15.47 22.97 46.83
N TRP A 178 -15.29 21.93 47.66
CA TRP A 178 -14.43 22.00 48.84
C TRP A 178 -12.95 22.07 48.46
N LYS A 179 -12.54 21.33 47.42
CA LYS A 179 -11.20 21.40 46.83
C LYS A 179 -10.90 22.80 46.30
N GLN A 180 -11.85 23.42 45.61
CA GLN A 180 -11.71 24.81 45.14
C GLN A 180 -11.66 25.82 46.29
N SER A 181 -12.34 25.52 47.40
CA SER A 181 -12.38 26.38 48.60
C SER A 181 -11.21 26.12 49.57
N GLY A 182 -10.28 25.20 49.25
CA GLY A 182 -9.13 24.85 50.10
C GLY A 182 -9.49 24.08 51.39
N LYS A 183 -10.70 23.52 51.49
CA LYS A 183 -11.12 22.69 52.64
C LYS A 183 -10.56 21.28 52.61
N ILE A 184 -10.14 20.82 51.42
CA ILE A 184 -9.49 19.56 51.10
C ILE A 184 -8.55 19.76 49.91
#